data_AF-A0A4V5PA68-F1
#
_entry.id   AF-A0A4V5PA68-F1
#
_cell.length_a   1.000
_cell.length_b   1.000
_cell.length_c   1.000
_cell.angle_alpha   90.00
_cell.angle_beta   90.00
_cell.angle_gamma   90.00
#
_symmetry.space_group_name_H-M   'P 1'
#
loop_
_entity.id
_entity.type
_entity.pdbx_description
1 polymer ?
#
loop_
_entity_poly.entity_id
_entity_poly.type
_entity_poly.pdbx_seq_one_letter_code
_entity_poly.pdbx_strand_id
1 'polypeptide(L)'
;MAGRLAARGVDRGTGCTKLGYAGNREPQVIIPSCIAIKESAEVGDRAQRRVMKGVDDLDFFIGDEAIEQPTYATKRPILHGIVEDWDLMERFTEQVILKYLRAEPEGHYLLLTEPPLSAPENREDTVK
;
A
#
# COMPACT_ATOMS: atom_id res chain seq x y z
N MET A 1 19.25 -1.33 25.85
CA MET A 1 17.80 -1.61 25.76
C MET A 1 17.21 -0.62 24.76
N ALA A 2 17.24 -0.94 23.46
CA ALA A 2 16.53 -0.12 22.49
C ALA A 2 15.03 -0.37 22.73
N GLY A 3 14.32 0.62 23.28
CA GLY A 3 12.88 0.53 23.42
C GLY A 3 12.27 0.31 22.05
N ARG A 4 11.38 -0.68 21.92
CA ARG A 4 10.59 -0.89 20.69
C ARG A 4 9.97 0.44 20.28
N LEU A 5 10.26 0.85 19.05
CA LEU A 5 9.81 2.12 18.51
C LEU A 5 8.27 2.11 18.41
N ALA A 6 7.65 3.29 18.47
CA ALA A 6 6.20 3.44 18.55
C ALA A 6 5.48 2.69 17.42
N ALA A 7 4.39 2.00 17.76
CA ALA A 7 3.55 1.31 16.79
C ALA A 7 3.02 2.29 15.74
N ARG A 8 2.81 1.83 14.51
CA ARG A 8 2.35 2.68 13.39
C ARG A 8 0.95 2.27 12.98
N GLY A 9 0.01 3.21 12.99
CA GLY A 9 -1.33 3.02 12.50
C GLY A 9 -1.42 3.30 11.00
N VAL A 10 -1.96 2.36 10.25
CA VAL A 10 -2.27 2.48 8.82
C VAL A 10 -3.77 2.18 8.66
N ASP A 11 -4.54 3.23 8.38
CA ASP A 11 -5.96 3.13 8.07
C ASP A 11 -6.16 3.13 6.55
N ARG A 12 -6.55 1.98 5.98
CA ARG A 12 -6.65 1.77 4.53
C ARG A 12 -8.09 1.91 4.07
N GLY A 13 -8.49 3.12 3.69
CA GLY A 13 -9.82 3.39 3.13
C GLY A 13 -9.85 3.30 1.60
N THR A 14 -11.04 3.13 1.03
CA THR A 14 -11.28 3.15 -0.43
C THR A 14 -10.82 4.45 -1.09
N GLY A 15 -11.05 5.59 -0.42
CA GLY A 15 -10.72 6.91 -0.97
C GLY A 15 -9.33 7.39 -0.58
N CYS A 16 -8.97 7.22 0.69
CA CYS A 16 -7.71 7.71 1.25
C CYS A 16 -7.14 6.73 2.28
N THR A 17 -5.83 6.67 2.33
CA THR A 17 -5.04 5.95 3.33
C THR A 17 -4.46 6.96 4.31
N LYS A 18 -4.68 6.73 5.60
CA LYS A 18 -4.17 7.59 6.67
C LYS A 18 -3.09 6.86 7.44
N LEU A 19 -2.01 7.55 7.76
CA LEU A 19 -0.81 6.99 8.33
C LEU A 19 -0.37 7.81 9.52
N GLY A 20 0.08 7.14 10.57
CA GLY A 20 0.74 7.82 11.66
C GLY A 20 1.36 6.90 12.69
N TYR A 21 2.06 7.51 13.63
CA TYR A 21 2.65 6.87 14.79
C TYR A 21 1.66 6.92 15.96
N ALA A 22 1.62 5.82 16.71
CA ALA A 22 0.84 5.69 17.92
C ALA A 22 1.24 6.77 18.94
N GLY A 23 0.23 7.35 19.59
CA GLY A 23 0.40 8.44 20.55
C GLY A 23 0.13 9.84 19.97
N ASN A 24 0.10 9.99 18.63
CA ASN A 24 -0.32 11.24 18.00
C ASN A 24 -1.84 11.37 17.97
N ARG A 25 -2.34 12.61 18.06
CA ARG A 25 -3.79 12.91 18.01
C ARG A 25 -4.37 12.81 16.60
N GLU A 26 -3.54 13.04 15.59
CA GLU A 26 -3.96 13.12 14.19
C GLU A 26 -3.01 12.28 13.32
N PRO A 27 -3.48 11.75 12.18
CA PRO A 27 -2.61 11.11 11.21
C PRO A 27 -1.62 12.15 10.68
N GLN A 28 -0.36 11.73 10.51
CA GLN A 28 0.69 12.62 9.99
C GLN A 28 0.65 12.71 8.47
N VAL A 29 0.10 11.70 7.82
CA VAL A 29 -0.02 11.65 6.36
C VAL A 29 -1.40 11.11 6.00
N ILE A 30 -2.04 11.77 5.05
CA ILE A 30 -3.26 11.31 4.41
C ILE A 30 -3.01 11.39 2.91
N ILE A 31 -3.08 10.25 2.22
CA ILE A 31 -2.86 10.16 0.78
C ILE A 31 -4.05 9.48 0.11
N PRO A 32 -4.34 9.78 -1.17
CA PRO A 32 -5.26 8.98 -1.97
C PRO A 32 -4.87 7.51 -2.00
N SER A 33 -5.85 6.60 -1.89
CA SER A 33 -5.63 5.15 -1.97
C SER A 33 -5.53 4.69 -3.43
N CYS A 34 -4.56 5.22 -4.16
CA CYS A 34 -4.30 4.87 -5.55
C CYS A 34 -2.81 4.66 -5.82
N ILE A 35 -2.56 3.87 -6.86
CA ILE A 35 -1.25 3.51 -7.39
C ILE A 35 -1.27 3.72 -8.90
N ALA A 36 -0.24 4.33 -9.46
CA ALA A 36 -0.09 4.55 -10.89
C ALA A 36 1.01 3.65 -11.43
N ILE A 37 0.68 2.81 -12.40
CA ILE A 37 1.58 1.85 -13.04
C ILE A 37 1.60 2.10 -14.56
N LYS A 38 2.72 1.82 -15.23
CA LYS A 38 2.74 1.85 -16.71
C LYS A 38 1.84 0.75 -17.27
N GLU A 39 1.03 1.06 -18.28
CA GLU A 39 0.14 0.06 -18.92
C GLU A 39 0.88 -1.14 -19.53
N SER A 40 2.19 -1.01 -19.81
CA SER A 40 3.03 -2.15 -20.24
C SER A 40 3.27 -3.17 -19.13
N ALA A 41 3.04 -2.82 -17.86
CA ALA A 41 2.88 -3.77 -16.77
C ALA A 41 1.42 -4.24 -16.78
N GLU A 42 1.04 -4.99 -17.82
CA GLU A 42 -0.30 -5.56 -17.91
C GLU A 42 -0.54 -6.45 -16.68
N VAL A 43 -1.53 -6.06 -15.87
CA VAL A 43 -2.18 -6.93 -14.88
C VAL A 43 -3.01 -7.93 -15.68
N GLY A 44 -2.32 -8.89 -16.30
CA GLY A 44 -2.87 -9.80 -17.27
C GLY A 44 -1.90 -10.96 -17.48
N ASP A 45 -2.31 -12.12 -17.00
CA ASP A 45 -1.69 -13.42 -17.23
C ASP A 45 -0.44 -13.75 -16.36
N ARG A 46 -0.60 -14.78 -15.51
CA ARG A 46 0.47 -15.38 -14.68
C ARG A 46 1.66 -15.85 -15.53
N ALA A 47 1.47 -16.07 -16.82
CA ALA A 47 2.51 -16.48 -17.76
C ALA A 47 3.47 -15.34 -18.17
N GLN A 48 2.99 -14.10 -18.32
CA GLN A 48 3.83 -12.95 -18.70
C GLN A 48 4.62 -12.35 -17.52
N ARG A 49 4.17 -12.60 -16.29
CA ARG A 49 4.89 -12.21 -15.05
C ARG A 49 6.34 -12.70 -14.97
N ARG A 50 6.70 -13.75 -15.71
CA ARG A 50 8.07 -14.29 -15.74
C ARG A 50 9.05 -13.48 -16.60
N VAL A 51 8.57 -12.58 -17.45
CA VAL A 51 9.40 -11.83 -18.41
C VAL A 51 9.81 -10.45 -17.87
N MET A 52 9.03 -9.87 -16.95
CA MET A 52 9.36 -8.59 -16.30
C MET A 52 10.11 -8.82 -14.98
N LYS A 53 11.39 -9.21 -15.07
CA LYS A 53 12.31 -9.24 -13.92
C LYS A 53 13.26 -8.05 -14.00
N GLY A 54 13.00 -7.00 -13.22
CA GLY A 54 13.90 -5.85 -13.15
C GLY A 54 13.32 -4.59 -12.52
N VAL A 55 13.71 -3.45 -13.07
CA VAL A 55 13.44 -2.08 -12.56
C VAL A 55 11.99 -1.64 -12.84
N ASP A 56 11.31 -2.25 -13.81
CA ASP A 56 9.93 -1.89 -14.17
C ASP A 56 8.92 -2.14 -13.04
N ASP A 57 9.19 -3.11 -12.15
CA ASP A 57 8.37 -3.36 -10.96
C ASP A 57 8.48 -2.25 -9.91
N LEU A 58 9.53 -1.42 -9.97
CA LEU A 58 9.76 -0.25 -9.12
C LEU A 58 9.25 1.05 -9.75
N ASP A 59 8.84 1.02 -11.02
CA ASP A 59 8.38 2.20 -11.77
C ASP A 59 6.88 2.43 -11.56
N PHE A 60 6.52 2.86 -10.36
CA PHE A 60 5.16 3.21 -9.99
C PHE A 60 5.12 4.39 -9.01
N PHE A 61 3.98 5.06 -8.97
CA PHE A 61 3.72 6.17 -8.05
C PHE A 61 2.52 5.85 -7.16
N ILE A 62 2.45 6.44 -5.97
CA ILE A 62 1.32 6.25 -5.04
C ILE A 62 0.81 7.59 -4.49
N GLY A 63 -0.46 7.63 -4.10
CA GLY A 63 -1.05 8.84 -3.50
C GLY A 63 -1.24 9.96 -4.51
N ASP A 64 -0.95 11.19 -4.12
CA ASP A 64 -1.15 12.38 -4.97
C ASP A 64 -0.30 12.29 -6.25
N GLU A 65 0.93 11.79 -6.13
CA GLU A 65 1.82 11.58 -7.29
C GLU A 65 1.24 10.59 -8.30
N ALA A 66 0.41 9.63 -7.87
CA ALA A 66 -0.24 8.70 -8.79
C ALA A 66 -1.35 9.36 -9.62
N ILE A 67 -1.89 10.49 -9.16
CA ILE A 67 -2.94 11.24 -9.87
C ILE A 67 -2.30 12.21 -10.88
N GLU A 68 -1.10 12.70 -10.58
CA GLU A 68 -0.38 13.69 -11.38
C GLU A 68 0.35 13.10 -12.59
N GLN A 69 0.36 11.77 -12.77
CA GLN A 69 1.10 11.08 -13.82
C GLN A 69 0.19 10.71 -15.02
N PRO A 70 0.12 11.52 -16.09
CA PRO A 70 -0.79 11.30 -17.22
C PRO A 70 -0.40 10.11 -18.10
N THR A 71 0.84 9.65 -18.03
CA THR A 71 1.36 8.53 -18.85
C THR A 71 1.23 7.17 -18.14
N TYR A 72 0.73 7.15 -16.91
CA TYR A 72 0.55 5.96 -16.09
C TYR A 72 -0.95 5.69 -15.88
N ALA A 73 -1.32 4.42 -15.78
CA ALA A 73 -2.67 4.02 -15.44
C ALA A 73 -2.87 4.05 -13.92
N THR A 74 -3.69 4.99 -13.43
CA THR A 74 -4.09 5.05 -12.02
C THR A 74 -5.07 3.93 -11.69
N LYS A 75 -4.68 3.02 -10.80
CA LYS A 75 -5.47 1.93 -10.24
C LYS A 75 -5.77 2.19 -8.77
N ARG A 76 -6.87 1.60 -8.28
CA ARG A 76 -7.27 1.64 -6.87
C ARG A 76 -7.32 0.19 -6.35
N PRO A 77 -6.38 -0.23 -5.49
CA PRO A 77 -6.33 -1.62 -5.02
C PRO A 77 -7.46 -1.96 -4.05
N ILE A 78 -8.09 -0.94 -3.46
CA ILE A 78 -9.20 -1.08 -2.52
C ILE A 78 -10.48 -0.59 -3.19
N LEU A 79 -11.48 -1.46 -3.30
CA LEU A 79 -12.83 -1.11 -3.74
C LEU A 79 -13.82 -1.52 -2.65
N HIS A 80 -14.75 -0.61 -2.31
CA HIS A 80 -15.74 -0.83 -1.25
C HIS A 80 -15.16 -1.27 0.11
N GLY A 81 -13.91 -0.89 0.41
CA GLY A 81 -13.20 -1.23 1.65
C GLY A 81 -12.50 -2.59 1.61
N ILE A 82 -12.61 -3.35 0.53
CA ILE A 82 -12.00 -4.66 0.35
C ILE A 82 -10.83 -4.52 -0.62
N VAL A 83 -9.74 -5.25 -0.35
CA VAL A 83 -8.60 -5.35 -1.27
C VAL A 83 -8.99 -6.28 -2.41
N GLU A 84 -9.03 -5.76 -3.64
CA GLU A 84 -9.35 -6.52 -4.86
C GLU A 84 -8.07 -6.99 -5.56
N ASP A 85 -6.98 -6.22 -5.45
CA ASP A 85 -5.69 -6.54 -6.06
C ASP A 85 -4.59 -6.51 -4.99
N TRP A 86 -4.17 -7.71 -4.56
CA TRP A 86 -3.14 -7.89 -3.55
C TRP A 86 -1.74 -7.53 -4.06
N ASP A 87 -1.43 -7.80 -5.34
CA ASP A 87 -0.13 -7.48 -5.93
C ASP A 87 0.09 -5.96 -5.91
N LEU A 88 -0.95 -5.17 -6.20
CA LEU A 88 -0.91 -3.71 -6.10
C LEU A 88 -0.95 -3.21 -4.65
N MET A 89 -1.70 -3.87 -3.77
CA MET A 89 -1.79 -3.50 -2.35
C MET A 89 -0.46 -3.68 -1.63
N GLU A 90 0.29 -4.73 -1.95
CA GLU A 90 1.63 -4.98 -1.40
C GLU A 90 2.61 -3.87 -1.80
N ARG A 91 2.70 -3.56 -3.11
CA ARG A 91 3.51 -2.45 -3.65
C ARG A 91 3.15 -1.10 -3.02
N PHE A 92 1.85 -0.84 -2.87
CA PHE A 92 1.37 0.38 -2.23
C PHE A 92 1.80 0.45 -0.76
N THR A 93 1.65 -0.65 -0.01
CA THR A 93 1.98 -0.70 1.41
C THR A 93 3.48 -0.56 1.65
N GLU A 94 4.32 -1.18 0.82
CA GLU A 94 5.77 -1.06 0.90
C GLU A 94 6.23 0.39 0.71
N GLN A 95 5.77 1.06 -0.36
CA GLN A 95 6.08 2.48 -0.58
C GLN A 95 5.53 3.38 0.51
N VAL A 96 4.34 3.08 1.04
CA VAL A 96 3.78 3.79 2.19
C VAL A 96 4.72 3.76 3.40
N ILE A 97 5.26 2.59 3.72
CA ILE A 97 6.15 2.38 4.87
C ILE A 97 7.51 3.05 4.65
N LEU A 98 8.11 2.85 3.48
CA LEU A 98 9.46 3.34 3.18
C LEU A 98 9.49 4.85 2.91
N LYS A 99 8.55 5.37 2.12
CA LYS A 99 8.55 6.76 1.65
C LYS A 99 7.98 7.74 2.66
N TYR A 100 6.76 7.47 3.15
CA TYR A 100 6.04 8.41 4.02
C TYR A 100 6.38 8.21 5.48
N LEU A 101 6.39 6.96 5.93
CA LEU A 101 6.66 6.61 7.31
C LEU A 101 8.17 6.58 7.63
N ARG A 102 9.03 6.49 6.61
CA ARG A 102 10.51 6.43 6.69
C ARG A 102 10.98 5.45 7.77
N ALA A 103 10.36 4.28 7.74
CA ALA A 103 10.49 3.25 8.76
C ALA A 103 11.34 2.09 8.26
N GLU A 104 12.17 1.54 9.14
CA GLU A 104 12.55 0.14 8.98
C GLU A 104 11.37 -0.74 9.43
N PRO A 105 10.82 -1.59 8.55
CA PRO A 105 9.66 -2.43 8.85
C PRO A 105 9.96 -3.43 9.99
N GLU A 106 11.20 -3.90 10.10
CA GLU A 106 11.63 -4.83 11.15
C GLU A 106 11.67 -4.22 12.57
N GLY A 107 11.78 -2.89 12.66
CA GLY A 107 11.95 -2.18 13.93
C GLY A 107 10.64 -1.78 14.62
N HIS A 108 9.48 -1.97 13.98
CA HIS A 108 8.21 -1.39 14.41
C HIS A 108 7.03 -2.34 14.28
N TYR A 109 6.09 -2.24 15.22
CA TYR A 109 4.79 -2.88 15.06
C TYR A 109 3.89 -2.07 14.15
N LEU A 110 3.19 -2.75 13.24
CA LEU A 110 2.17 -2.17 12.37
C LEU A 110 0.77 -2.55 12.88
N LEU A 111 -0.10 -1.56 12.96
CA LEU A 111 -1.53 -1.72 13.21
C LEU A 111 -2.27 -1.38 11.91
N LEU A 112 -2.92 -2.38 11.32
CA LEU A 112 -3.67 -2.25 10.09
C LEU A 112 -5.18 -2.29 10.39
N THR A 113 -5.97 -1.50 9.66
CA THR A 113 -7.44 -1.57 9.72
C THR A 113 -7.99 -2.49 8.63
N GLU A 114 -9.14 -3.09 8.92
CA GLU A 114 -9.92 -3.91 7.98
C GLU A 114 -11.41 -3.55 8.11
N PRO A 115 -12.20 -3.70 7.04
CA PRO A 115 -13.65 -3.48 7.11
C PRO A 115 -14.35 -4.54 7.99
N PRO A 116 -15.51 -4.22 8.57
CA PRO A 116 -16.23 -5.13 9.48
C PRO A 116 -16.69 -6.46 8.84
N LEU A 117 -16.71 -6.54 7.51
CA LEU A 117 -17.13 -7.71 6.74
C LEU A 117 -15.97 -8.32 5.91
N SER A 118 -14.72 -8.13 6.35
CA SER A 118 -13.57 -8.81 5.73
C SER A 118 -13.66 -10.32 5.94
N ALA A 119 -13.39 -11.09 4.87
CA ALA A 119 -13.21 -12.52 4.98
C ALA A 119 -11.91 -12.83 5.75
N PRO A 120 -11.86 -13.88 6.57
CA PRO A 120 -10.65 -14.22 7.34
C PRO A 120 -9.43 -14.51 6.45
N GLU A 121 -9.64 -15.00 5.23
CA GLU A 121 -8.59 -15.24 4.24
C GLU A 121 -7.83 -13.94 3.89
N ASN A 122 -8.53 -12.81 3.83
CA ASN A 122 -7.92 -11.50 3.58
C ASN A 122 -6.98 -11.08 4.72
N ARG A 123 -7.21 -11.57 5.94
CA ARG A 123 -6.29 -11.34 7.07
C ARG A 123 -5.01 -12.14 6.90
N GLU A 124 -5.11 -13.37 6.41
CA GLU A 124 -3.94 -14.20 6.12
C GLU A 124 -3.09 -13.57 5.01
N ASP A 125 -3.72 -13.07 3.95
CA ASP A 125 -3.02 -12.37 2.86
C ASP A 125 -2.41 -11.03 3.29
N THR A 126 -2.97 -10.37 4.30
CA THR A 126 -2.41 -9.13 4.86
C THR A 126 -1.15 -9.36 5.72
N VAL A 127 -0.97 -10.57 6.27
CA VAL A 127 0.14 -10.91 7.17
C VAL A 127 1.30 -11.59 6.44
N LYS A 128 1.12 -11.91 5.15
CA LYS A 128 2.19 -12.42 4.28
C LYS A 128 3.20 -11.33 3.97
#